data_AF-A0A0T6B2Z1-F1
#
_entry.id   AF-A0A0T6B2Z1-F1
#
_cell.length_a   1.000
_cell.length_b   1.000
_cell.length_c   1.000
_cell.angle_alpha   90.00
_cell.angle_beta   90.00
_cell.angle_gamma   90.00
#
_symmetry.space_group_name_H-M   'P 1'
#
loop_
_entity.id
_entity.type
_entity.pdbx_description
1 polymer ?
#
loop_
_entity_poly.entity_id
_entity_poly.type
_entity_poly.pdbx_seq_one_letter_code
_entity_poly.pdbx_strand_id
1 'polypeptide(L)'
;MGDILDDFLNPNKIFQPRVVPTGIVNGRLCDENSSEEDESDTYEEENNTDYARPYQLAEEKLYKQVLTGQDKEKSLYNVDSTDFLYSETSGTIQAQGPTEVFNKYSFTRIEDNHLPIEYYKSSIIDHLNSNSVLIIQGRTGCGKTTQVPQYILDDCRANNTYCNVVVTQPRRIAAISVAKRVCVERGWALGTVCG
;
A
#
# COMPACT_ATOMS: atom_id res chain seq x y z
N MET A 1 -2.09 10.18 32.76
CA MET A 1 -1.89 9.16 31.71
C MET A 1 -2.89 7.99 31.82
N GLY A 2 -3.54 7.77 32.97
CA GLY A 2 -4.62 6.77 33.11
C GLY A 2 -5.90 7.11 32.35
N ASP A 3 -6.26 8.40 32.26
CA ASP A 3 -7.57 8.81 31.71
C ASP A 3 -7.81 8.46 30.23
N ILE A 4 -6.77 8.38 29.39
CA ILE A 4 -6.94 8.10 27.95
C ILE A 4 -7.20 6.61 27.69
N LEU A 5 -6.49 5.74 28.40
CA LEU A 5 -6.65 4.28 28.26
C LEU A 5 -7.98 3.83 28.87
N ASP A 6 -8.36 4.40 30.01
CA ASP A 6 -9.63 4.10 30.67
C ASP A 6 -10.82 4.64 29.84
N ASP A 7 -10.69 5.81 29.22
CA ASP A 7 -11.70 6.34 28.29
C ASP A 7 -11.77 5.56 26.96
N PHE A 8 -10.65 5.01 26.49
CA PHE A 8 -10.60 4.18 25.28
C PHE A 8 -11.24 2.81 25.49
N LEU A 9 -10.98 2.17 26.64
CA LEU A 9 -11.47 0.83 26.97
C LEU A 9 -12.85 0.83 27.64
N ASN A 10 -13.48 1.99 27.86
CA ASN A 10 -14.78 2.07 28.51
C ASN A 10 -15.90 1.50 27.62
N PRO A 11 -16.49 0.33 27.96
CA PRO A 11 -17.51 -0.31 27.13
C PRO A 11 -18.87 0.41 27.15
N ASN A 12 -19.10 1.30 28.12
CA ASN A 12 -20.35 2.04 28.26
C ASN A 12 -20.33 3.40 27.53
N LYS A 13 -19.22 3.73 26.88
CA LYS A 13 -19.08 4.98 26.13
C LYS A 13 -19.89 4.89 24.83
N ILE A 14 -20.76 5.87 24.61
CA ILE A 14 -21.48 6.00 23.33
C ILE A 14 -20.44 6.25 22.24
N PHE A 15 -20.37 5.33 21.27
CA PHE A 15 -19.45 5.47 20.14
C PHE A 15 -19.86 6.66 19.27
N GLN A 16 -18.94 7.60 19.11
CA GLN A 16 -19.04 8.68 18.15
C GLN A 16 -17.81 8.63 17.23
N PRO A 17 -17.98 8.35 15.93
CA PRO A 17 -16.88 8.37 14.98
C PRO A 17 -16.20 9.73 15.00
N ARG A 18 -14.91 9.77 15.35
CA ARG A 18 -14.11 10.99 15.30
C ARG A 18 -13.23 10.93 14.06
N VAL A 19 -13.38 11.90 13.16
CA VAL A 19 -12.44 12.09 12.05
C VAL A 19 -11.15 12.62 12.65
N VAL A 20 -10.08 11.83 12.58
CA VAL A 20 -8.74 12.29 12.92
C VAL A 20 -8.10 12.95 11.70
N PRO A 21 -7.35 14.05 11.88
CA PRO A 21 -6.58 14.65 10.79
C PRO A 21 -5.68 13.59 10.16
N THR A 22 -5.72 13.54 8.84
CA THR A 22 -5.09 12.57 7.96
C THR A 22 -3.64 12.24 8.36
N GLY A 23 -3.34 10.97 8.61
CA GLY A 23 -1.97 10.46 8.71
C GLY A 23 -1.55 9.81 7.39
N ILE A 24 -0.30 10.01 6.97
CA ILE A 24 0.29 9.29 5.83
C ILE A 24 0.86 7.97 6.38
N VAL A 25 0.40 6.84 5.83
CA VAL A 25 0.88 5.49 6.20
C VAL A 25 2.10 5.05 5.40
N ASN A 26 2.40 5.73 4.29
CA ASN A 26 3.65 5.52 3.56
C ASN A 26 4.78 6.20 4.35
N GLY A 27 5.47 5.43 5.18
CA GLY A 27 6.58 5.86 6.04
C GLY A 27 7.85 6.33 5.31
N ARG A 28 7.74 7.05 4.19
CA ARG A 28 8.81 7.81 3.57
C ARG A 28 8.24 9.05 2.88
N LEU A 29 8.43 10.22 3.49
CA LEU A 29 8.91 11.35 2.70
C LEU A 29 10.42 11.10 2.56
N CYS A 30 10.90 10.93 1.33
CA CYS A 30 12.31 11.20 1.08
C CYS A 30 12.46 12.71 1.32
N ASP A 31 12.90 13.10 2.50
CA ASP A 31 13.40 14.45 2.71
C ASP A 31 14.66 14.59 1.88
N GLU A 32 14.60 15.36 0.80
CA GLU A 32 15.74 15.60 -0.12
C GLU A 32 16.90 16.39 0.51
N ASN A 33 16.98 16.51 1.86
CA ASN A 33 18.01 17.30 2.53
C ASN A 33 18.51 16.70 3.87
N SER A 34 18.68 15.37 3.95
CA SER A 34 19.56 14.79 4.98
C SER A 34 20.59 13.87 4.32
N SER A 35 21.72 14.47 3.95
CA SER A 35 22.97 13.75 3.87
C SER A 35 23.34 13.30 5.28
N GLU A 36 23.38 12.00 5.54
CA GLU A 36 24.43 11.36 6.34
C GLU A 36 24.20 9.83 6.42
N GLU A 37 25.16 9.14 5.82
CA GLU A 37 25.83 7.91 6.28
C GLU A 37 24.95 6.67 6.56
N ASP A 38 24.78 5.86 5.50
CA ASP A 38 24.44 4.44 5.64
C ASP A 38 25.63 3.70 6.31
N GLU A 39 25.45 3.33 7.59
CA GLU A 39 26.20 2.24 8.21
C GLU A 39 25.95 0.95 7.42
N SER A 40 26.93 0.56 6.61
CA SER A 40 26.92 -0.71 5.88
C SER A 40 27.48 -1.81 6.78
N ASP A 41 26.61 -2.73 7.18
CA ASP A 41 27.00 -4.01 7.76
C ASP A 41 27.95 -4.72 6.79
N THR A 42 29.21 -4.86 7.21
CA THR A 42 30.27 -5.48 6.42
C THR A 42 30.11 -7.00 6.44
N TYR A 43 29.67 -7.59 5.33
CA TYR A 43 29.83 -9.02 5.09
C TYR A 43 31.24 -9.24 4.52
N GLU A 44 32.10 -9.91 5.27
CA GLU A 44 33.35 -10.44 4.72
C GLU A 44 33.03 -11.63 3.80
N GLU A 45 33.15 -11.46 2.49
CA GLU A 45 33.16 -12.57 1.53
C GLU A 45 34.56 -12.73 0.93
N GLU A 46 35.29 -13.67 1.52
CA GLU A 46 36.44 -14.29 0.86
C GLU A 46 35.96 -15.06 -0.38
N ASN A 47 36.46 -14.61 -1.54
CA ASN A 47 36.70 -15.39 -2.76
C ASN A 47 35.49 -16.05 -3.47
N ASN A 48 35.20 -15.45 -4.64
CA ASN A 48 34.79 -16.10 -5.89
C ASN A 48 33.29 -16.37 -6.12
N THR A 49 32.55 -15.34 -6.54
CA THR A 49 31.58 -15.42 -7.65
C THR A 49 31.39 -14.05 -8.31
N ASP A 50 32.31 -13.62 -9.18
CA ASP A 50 32.08 -12.46 -10.08
C ASP A 50 31.17 -12.86 -11.27
N TYR A 51 30.03 -13.48 -10.94
CA TYR A 51 28.98 -13.82 -11.88
C TYR A 51 28.16 -12.58 -12.25
N ALA A 52 28.13 -11.54 -11.40
CA ALA A 52 27.28 -10.36 -11.56
C ALA A 52 27.81 -9.33 -12.55
N ARG A 53 29.14 -9.15 -12.68
CA ARG A 53 29.74 -8.21 -13.64
C ARG A 53 29.23 -8.35 -15.08
N PRO A 54 29.17 -9.54 -15.68
CA PRO A 54 28.75 -9.66 -17.08
C PRO A 54 27.31 -9.19 -17.29
N TYR A 55 26.42 -9.32 -16.29
CA TYR A 55 25.04 -8.85 -16.36
C TYR A 55 24.96 -7.33 -16.23
N GLN A 56 25.68 -6.73 -15.29
CA GLN A 56 25.75 -5.27 -15.13
C GLN A 56 26.34 -4.59 -16.37
N LEU A 57 27.40 -5.16 -16.96
CA LEU A 57 27.98 -4.65 -18.20
C LEU A 57 27.05 -4.80 -19.41
N ALA A 58 26.22 -5.85 -19.42
CA ALA A 58 25.21 -6.04 -20.48
C ALA A 58 24.06 -5.02 -20.34
N GLU A 59 23.59 -4.77 -19.12
CA GLU A 59 22.58 -3.74 -18.84
C GLU A 59 23.07 -2.34 -19.18
N GLU A 60 24.30 -1.97 -18.79
CA GLU A 60 24.88 -0.66 -19.13
C GLU A 60 25.04 -0.45 -20.64
N LYS A 61 25.42 -1.50 -21.38
CA LYS A 61 25.51 -1.43 -22.84
C LYS A 61 24.14 -1.26 -23.49
N LEU A 62 23.14 -1.99 -23.01
CA LEU A 62 21.76 -1.87 -23.48
C LEU A 62 21.24 -0.43 -23.24
N TYR A 63 21.48 0.11 -22.05
CA TYR A 63 21.05 1.46 -21.67
C TYR A 63 21.73 2.53 -22.55
N LYS A 64 23.04 2.42 -22.76
CA LYS A 64 23.78 3.32 -23.66
C LYS A 64 23.31 3.21 -25.12
N GLN A 65 22.99 2.01 -25.59
CA GLN A 65 22.49 1.80 -26.95
C GLN A 65 21.10 2.43 -27.17
N VAL A 66 20.20 2.28 -26.18
CA VAL A 66 18.86 2.91 -26.19
C VAL A 66 18.94 4.44 -26.19
N LEU A 67 19.87 5.02 -25.42
CA LEU A 67 20.11 6.47 -25.39
C LEU A 67 20.68 7.01 -26.72
N THR A 68 21.45 6.20 -27.47
CA THR A 68 22.06 6.61 -28.74
C THR A 68 21.13 6.55 -29.96
N GLY A 69 19.87 6.16 -29.81
CA GLY A 69 18.83 6.38 -30.82
C GLY A 69 18.99 5.63 -32.15
N GLN A 70 19.70 4.50 -32.16
CA GLN A 70 19.73 3.57 -33.29
C GLN A 70 18.89 2.33 -32.91
N ASP A 71 17.84 2.08 -33.69
CA ASP A 71 16.88 0.95 -33.64
C ASP A 71 15.57 1.19 -32.84
N LYS A 72 14.46 1.36 -33.58
CA LYS A 72 13.09 1.63 -33.07
C LYS A 72 12.24 0.38 -32.78
N GLU A 73 12.76 -0.84 -32.90
CA GLU A 73 11.91 -2.06 -32.85
C GLU A 73 12.04 -2.95 -31.60
N LYS A 74 12.68 -2.49 -30.52
CA LYS A 74 12.71 -3.25 -29.24
C LYS A 74 12.19 -2.49 -28.02
N SER A 75 11.32 -1.52 -28.24
CA SER A 75 10.58 -0.80 -27.18
C SER A 75 9.30 -1.54 -26.80
N LEU A 76 9.39 -2.73 -26.19
CA LEU A 76 8.22 -3.43 -25.64
C LEU A 76 8.31 -3.75 -24.14
N TYR A 77 9.42 -3.42 -23.47
CA TYR A 77 9.56 -3.54 -22.02
C TYR A 77 10.38 -2.38 -21.44
N ASN A 78 9.83 -1.16 -21.47
CA ASN A 78 10.33 -0.04 -20.67
C ASN A 78 9.22 0.37 -19.71
N VAL A 79 9.47 0.23 -18.40
CA VAL A 79 8.54 0.57 -17.31
C VAL A 79 8.65 2.06 -16.92
N ASP A 80 9.52 2.84 -17.56
CA ASP A 80 9.78 4.25 -17.23
C ASP A 80 9.30 5.22 -18.31
N SER A 81 8.02 5.18 -18.66
CA SER A 81 7.37 6.21 -19.51
C SER A 81 6.40 7.11 -18.75
N THR A 82 6.45 7.13 -17.40
CA THR A 82 5.53 7.93 -16.57
C THR A 82 6.13 9.25 -16.06
N ASP A 83 7.41 9.53 -16.35
CA ASP A 83 8.13 10.69 -15.79
C ASP A 83 8.34 11.88 -16.74
N PHE A 84 7.85 11.82 -17.99
CA PHE A 84 7.97 12.94 -18.94
C PHE A 84 6.74 13.86 -19.01
N LEU A 85 5.71 13.65 -18.18
CA LEU A 85 4.44 14.40 -18.24
C LEU A 85 4.15 15.22 -16.97
N TYR A 86 5.18 15.75 -16.30
CA TYR A 86 5.00 16.56 -15.09
C TYR A 86 5.72 17.93 -15.10
N SER A 87 6.31 18.36 -16.23
CA SER A 87 7.09 19.61 -16.26
C SER A 87 6.41 20.85 -16.85
N GLU A 88 5.11 20.84 -17.14
CA GLU A 88 4.37 22.09 -17.42
C GLU A 88 2.93 22.06 -16.91
N THR A 89 2.75 22.38 -15.63
CA THR A 89 1.54 23.10 -15.20
C THR A 89 1.81 23.86 -13.91
N SER A 90 2.49 25.01 -14.06
CA SER A 90 2.41 26.11 -13.10
C SER A 90 0.98 26.67 -13.13
N GLY A 91 0.06 25.99 -12.45
CA GLY A 91 -1.34 26.38 -12.32
C GLY A 91 -1.85 25.92 -10.97
N THR A 92 -1.99 26.88 -10.05
CA THR A 92 -2.73 26.82 -8.77
C THR A 92 -3.19 25.42 -8.34
N ILE A 93 -2.37 24.70 -7.58
CA ILE A 93 -2.76 23.42 -6.97
C ILE A 93 -3.83 23.74 -5.92
N GLN A 94 -5.10 23.61 -6.31
CA GLN A 94 -6.19 23.46 -5.36
C GLN A 94 -5.93 22.13 -4.62
N ALA A 95 -5.90 22.16 -3.29
CA ALA A 95 -5.71 20.98 -2.46
C ALA A 95 -6.84 19.97 -2.75
N GLN A 96 -6.51 19.05 -3.64
CA GLN A 96 -7.36 18.04 -4.21
C GLN A 96 -7.54 16.92 -3.17
N GLY A 97 -8.80 16.63 -2.83
CA GLY A 97 -9.18 16.06 -1.53
C GLY A 97 -8.85 14.56 -1.38
N PRO A 98 -8.80 14.04 -0.13
CA PRO A 98 -8.44 12.65 0.18
C PRO A 98 -9.24 11.55 -0.55
N THR A 99 -10.40 11.88 -1.10
CA THR A 99 -11.31 10.96 -1.81
C THR A 99 -10.97 10.75 -3.29
N GLU A 100 -10.03 11.50 -3.87
CA GLU A 100 -9.69 11.38 -5.29
C GLU A 100 -9.00 10.07 -5.66
N VAL A 101 -8.37 9.42 -4.67
CA VAL A 101 -7.79 8.08 -4.84
C VAL A 101 -8.83 7.10 -5.38
N PHE A 102 -10.10 7.26 -5.00
CA PHE A 102 -11.21 6.43 -5.47
C PHE A 102 -11.53 6.58 -6.96
N ASN A 103 -11.20 7.73 -7.55
CA ASN A 103 -11.38 7.99 -8.98
C ASN A 103 -10.15 7.59 -9.79
N LYS A 104 -8.96 7.65 -9.19
CA LYS A 104 -7.69 7.34 -9.84
C LYS A 104 -7.46 5.83 -10.01
N TYR A 105 -7.85 5.03 -9.02
CA TYR A 105 -7.61 3.58 -9.02
C TYR A 105 -8.91 2.77 -9.15
N SER A 106 -8.84 1.63 -9.83
CA SER A 106 -9.96 0.68 -9.87
C SER A 106 -10.02 -0.11 -8.58
N PHE A 107 -11.17 -0.16 -7.91
CA PHE A 107 -11.38 -1.02 -6.73
C PHE A 107 -12.16 -2.29 -7.10
N THR A 108 -12.23 -2.66 -8.36
CA THR A 108 -12.83 -3.94 -8.75
C THR A 108 -11.90 -5.09 -8.32
N ARG A 109 -12.46 -6.17 -7.80
CA ARG A 109 -11.69 -7.39 -7.53
C ARG A 109 -11.50 -8.16 -8.82
N ILE A 110 -10.27 -8.62 -9.03
CA ILE A 110 -9.88 -9.42 -10.21
C ILE A 110 -10.04 -10.91 -9.90
N GLU A 111 -9.74 -11.32 -8.67
CA GLU A 111 -9.92 -12.69 -8.19
C GLU A 111 -11.11 -12.77 -7.22
N ASP A 112 -12.19 -13.41 -7.65
CA ASP A 112 -13.27 -13.82 -6.76
C ASP A 112 -12.95 -15.18 -6.15
N ASN A 113 -12.30 -15.14 -4.97
CA ASN A 113 -12.16 -16.32 -4.12
C ASN A 113 -13.31 -16.33 -3.11
N HIS A 114 -14.19 -17.33 -3.22
CA HIS A 114 -15.26 -17.55 -2.25
C HIS A 114 -14.67 -18.00 -0.90
N LEU A 115 -14.33 -17.02 -0.07
CA LEU A 115 -13.77 -17.22 1.25
C LEU A 115 -14.91 -17.26 2.29
N PRO A 116 -14.84 -18.11 3.33
CA PRO A 116 -15.89 -18.22 4.33
C PRO A 116 -16.27 -16.90 5.03
N ILE A 117 -15.35 -15.93 5.07
CA ILE A 117 -15.61 -14.62 5.67
C ILE A 117 -16.58 -13.75 4.86
N GLU A 118 -16.76 -14.04 3.57
CA GLU A 118 -17.63 -13.27 2.68
C GLU A 118 -19.09 -13.28 3.15
N TYR A 119 -19.57 -14.40 3.68
CA TYR A 119 -20.91 -14.52 4.27
C TYR A 119 -21.15 -13.56 5.44
N TYR A 120 -20.08 -13.09 6.09
CA TYR A 120 -20.14 -12.19 7.23
C TYR A 120 -19.87 -10.73 6.87
N LYS A 121 -19.64 -10.40 5.59
CA LYS A 121 -19.28 -9.05 5.14
C LYS A 121 -20.23 -7.97 5.68
N SER A 122 -21.53 -8.10 5.43
CA SER A 122 -22.52 -7.11 5.87
C SER A 122 -22.54 -6.97 7.39
N SER A 123 -22.55 -8.09 8.11
CA SER A 123 -22.52 -8.09 9.57
C SER A 123 -21.26 -7.40 10.12
N ILE A 124 -20.09 -7.61 9.53
CA ILE A 124 -18.85 -6.95 9.95
C ILE A 124 -18.96 -5.43 9.79
N ILE A 125 -19.48 -4.93 8.66
CA ILE A 125 -19.64 -3.50 8.42
C ILE A 125 -20.67 -2.87 9.36
N ASP A 126 -21.81 -3.54 9.58
CA ASP A 126 -22.85 -3.06 10.49
C ASP A 126 -22.33 -2.95 11.94
N HIS A 127 -21.58 -3.94 12.40
CA HIS A 127 -20.97 -3.92 13.73
C HIS A 127 -19.84 -2.89 13.84
N LEU A 128 -19.06 -2.69 12.77
CA LEU A 128 -18.01 -1.67 12.74
C LEU A 128 -18.58 -0.24 12.84
N ASN A 129 -19.71 0.02 12.16
CA ASN A 129 -20.35 1.33 12.19
C ASN A 129 -21.02 1.65 13.53
N SER A 130 -21.38 0.63 14.32
CA SER A 130 -22.05 0.78 15.63
C SER A 130 -21.10 0.71 16.83
N ASN A 131 -19.87 0.18 16.67
CA ASN A 131 -18.95 -0.07 17.78
C ASN A 131 -17.55 0.51 17.51
N SER A 132 -16.91 1.05 18.56
CA SER A 132 -15.52 1.53 18.48
C SER A 132 -14.50 0.41 18.30
N VAL A 133 -14.80 -0.79 18.84
CA VAL A 133 -13.91 -1.95 18.84
C VAL A 133 -14.71 -3.18 18.40
N LEU A 134 -14.17 -3.91 17.43
CA LEU A 134 -14.75 -5.15 16.92
C LEU A 134 -13.74 -6.29 17.03
N ILE A 135 -14.15 -7.41 17.63
CA ILE A 135 -13.35 -8.64 17.72
C ILE A 135 -13.87 -9.64 16.69
N ILE A 136 -13.03 -9.98 15.71
CA ILE A 136 -13.37 -10.95 14.67
C ILE A 136 -12.61 -12.27 14.92
N GLN A 137 -13.35 -13.31 15.28
CA GLN A 137 -12.81 -14.66 15.46
C GLN A 137 -13.12 -15.53 14.24
N GLY A 138 -12.14 -16.33 13.79
CA GLY A 138 -12.36 -17.30 12.73
C GLY A 138 -11.13 -18.19 12.50
N ARG A 139 -11.31 -19.33 11.82
CA ARG A 139 -10.21 -20.27 11.51
C ARG A 139 -9.12 -19.60 10.66
N THR A 140 -7.89 -20.11 10.72
CA THR A 140 -6.82 -19.68 9.80
C THR A 140 -7.22 -19.95 8.34
N GLY A 141 -6.88 -19.05 7.43
CA GLY A 141 -7.24 -19.19 6.01
C GLY A 141 -8.67 -18.78 5.64
N CYS A 142 -9.50 -18.33 6.59
CA CYS A 142 -10.86 -17.86 6.26
C CYS A 142 -10.91 -16.48 5.59
N GLY A 143 -9.78 -15.77 5.47
CA GLY A 143 -9.69 -14.47 4.78
C GLY A 143 -9.65 -13.22 5.67
N LYS A 144 -9.55 -13.33 7.01
CA LYS A 144 -9.58 -12.16 7.92
C LYS A 144 -8.62 -11.03 7.52
N THR A 145 -7.34 -11.34 7.42
CA THR A 145 -6.27 -10.36 7.21
C THR A 145 -6.32 -9.72 5.81
N THR A 146 -6.80 -10.45 4.81
CA THR A 146 -6.86 -9.95 3.42
C THR A 146 -8.19 -9.25 3.12
N GLN A 147 -9.31 -9.81 3.59
CA GLN A 147 -10.65 -9.39 3.15
C GLN A 147 -11.29 -8.32 4.02
N VAL A 148 -11.09 -8.33 5.35
CA VAL A 148 -11.72 -7.34 6.24
C VAL A 148 -11.29 -5.91 5.92
N PRO A 149 -9.97 -5.60 5.78
CA PRO A 149 -9.54 -4.24 5.44
C PRO A 149 -10.13 -3.76 4.11
N GLN A 150 -10.22 -4.69 3.15
CA GLN A 150 -10.81 -4.45 1.84
C GLN A 150 -12.31 -4.12 1.91
N TYR A 151 -13.08 -4.81 2.75
CA TYR A 151 -14.50 -4.53 2.93
C TYR A 151 -14.74 -3.14 3.54
N ILE A 152 -13.91 -2.75 4.51
CA ILE A 152 -13.97 -1.42 5.13
C ILE A 152 -13.68 -0.34 4.08
N LEU A 153 -12.63 -0.54 3.28
CA LEU A 153 -12.26 0.39 2.23
C LEU A 153 -13.36 0.53 1.16
N ASP A 154 -13.99 -0.58 0.78
CA ASP A 154 -15.12 -0.59 -0.17
C ASP A 154 -16.35 0.15 0.36
N ASP A 155 -16.68 -0.03 1.64
CA ASP A 155 -17.79 0.66 2.29
C ASP A 155 -17.52 2.17 2.38
N CYS A 156 -16.31 2.56 2.79
CA CYS A 156 -15.93 3.96 2.84
C CYS A 156 -15.96 4.63 1.47
N ARG A 157 -15.52 3.92 0.42
CA ARG A 157 -15.62 4.37 -0.98
C ARG A 157 -17.08 4.56 -1.40
N ALA A 158 -17.95 3.59 -1.10
CA ALA A 158 -19.37 3.68 -1.44
C ALA A 158 -20.04 4.89 -0.77
N ASN A 159 -19.60 5.25 0.43
CA ASN A 159 -20.08 6.40 1.19
C ASN A 159 -19.32 7.71 0.89
N ASN A 160 -18.36 7.73 -0.05
CA ASN A 160 -17.47 8.88 -0.32
C ASN A 160 -16.79 9.45 0.94
N THR A 161 -16.42 8.58 1.86
CA THR A 161 -15.74 8.94 3.10
C THR A 161 -14.25 8.68 2.99
N TYR A 162 -13.43 9.59 3.51
CA TYR A 162 -11.99 9.35 3.61
C TYR A 162 -11.73 8.17 4.54
N CYS A 163 -10.86 7.26 4.10
CA CYS A 163 -10.50 6.07 4.85
C CYS A 163 -9.01 5.78 4.71
N ASN A 164 -8.36 5.54 5.84
CA ASN A 164 -7.00 5.03 5.91
C ASN A 164 -6.98 3.84 6.88
N VAL A 165 -6.60 2.67 6.38
CA VAL A 165 -6.65 1.41 7.13
C VAL A 165 -5.24 0.91 7.39
N VAL A 166 -4.88 0.76 8.66
CA VAL A 166 -3.62 0.16 9.08
C VAL A 166 -3.86 -1.28 9.47
N VAL A 167 -3.11 -2.20 8.85
CA VAL A 167 -3.12 -3.62 9.19
C VAL A 167 -1.79 -3.97 9.82
N THR A 168 -1.80 -4.32 11.11
CA THR A 168 -0.59 -4.76 11.80
C THR A 168 -0.40 -6.27 11.62
N GLN A 169 0.86 -6.70 11.50
CA GLN A 169 1.26 -8.11 11.53
C GLN A 169 2.51 -8.26 12.40
N PRO A 170 2.57 -9.28 13.29
CA PRO A 170 3.72 -9.47 14.17
C PRO A 170 4.99 -9.87 13.42
N ARG A 171 4.89 -10.37 12.18
CA ARG A 171 6.04 -10.79 11.36
C ARG A 171 6.14 -9.92 10.12
N ARG A 172 7.33 -9.36 9.87
CA ARG A 172 7.62 -8.53 8.68
C ARG A 172 7.27 -9.23 7.36
N ILE A 173 7.65 -10.51 7.22
CA ILE A 173 7.36 -11.30 6.01
C ILE A 173 5.84 -11.47 5.81
N ALA A 174 5.06 -11.57 6.89
CA ALA A 174 3.60 -11.68 6.80
C ALA A 174 2.97 -10.36 6.34
N ALA A 175 3.44 -9.21 6.84
CA ALA A 175 2.99 -7.89 6.39
C ALA A 175 3.20 -7.72 4.88
N ILE A 176 4.44 -7.95 4.42
CA ILE A 176 4.82 -7.85 3.00
C ILE A 176 3.98 -8.81 2.15
N SER A 177 3.80 -10.05 2.59
CA SER A 177 3.02 -11.04 1.83
C SER A 177 1.54 -10.69 1.74
N VAL A 178 0.95 -10.11 2.79
CA VAL A 178 -0.44 -9.67 2.79
C VAL A 178 -0.62 -8.50 1.83
N ALA A 179 0.24 -7.49 1.89
CA ALA A 179 0.18 -6.34 0.98
C ALA A 179 0.28 -6.77 -0.48
N LYS A 180 1.27 -7.63 -0.80
CA LYS A 180 1.41 -8.27 -2.13
C LYS A 180 0.16 -9.00 -2.57
N ARG A 181 -0.44 -9.81 -1.68
CA ARG A 181 -1.65 -10.57 -1.99
C ARG A 181 -2.84 -9.65 -2.28
N VAL A 182 -3.06 -8.62 -1.48
CA VAL A 182 -4.17 -7.67 -1.65
C VAL A 182 -4.00 -6.86 -2.95
N CYS A 183 -2.78 -6.43 -3.26
CA CYS A 183 -2.45 -5.78 -4.53
C CYS A 183 -2.83 -6.66 -5.74
N VAL A 184 -2.49 -7.95 -5.71
CA VAL A 184 -2.86 -8.90 -6.78
C VAL A 184 -4.36 -9.08 -6.89
N GLU A 185 -5.08 -9.24 -5.77
CA GLU A 185 -6.55 -9.40 -5.77
C GLU A 185 -7.30 -8.20 -6.38
N ARG A 186 -6.69 -7.01 -6.36
CA ARG A 186 -7.27 -5.74 -6.85
C ARG A 186 -6.62 -5.18 -8.11
N GLY A 187 -5.52 -5.78 -8.58
CA GLY A 187 -4.71 -5.25 -9.68
C GLY A 187 -4.03 -3.92 -9.37
N TRP A 188 -3.67 -3.68 -8.10
CA TRP A 188 -2.92 -2.49 -7.71
C TRP A 188 -1.42 -2.73 -7.77
N ALA A 189 -0.66 -1.70 -8.15
CA ALA A 189 0.78 -1.70 -7.97
C ALA A 189 1.13 -1.49 -6.48
N LEU A 190 2.12 -2.23 -5.98
CA LEU A 190 2.60 -2.07 -4.61
C LEU A 190 3.10 -0.65 -4.36
N GLY A 191 2.82 -0.11 -3.17
CA GLY A 191 3.19 1.26 -2.78
C GLY A 191 2.24 2.35 -3.30
N THR A 192 1.19 1.99 -4.05
CA THR A 192 0.15 2.94 -4.48
C THR A 192 -0.97 3.04 -3.44
N VAL A 193 -2.02 2.24 -3.59
CA VAL A 193 -3.17 2.16 -2.66
C VAL A 193 -2.85 1.26 -1.46
N CYS A 194 -1.99 0.25 -1.65
CA CYS A 194 -1.58 -0.70 -0.62
C CYS A 194 -0.06 -0.88 -0.64
N GLY A 195 0.55 -0.94 0.55
CA GLY A 195 1.99 -1.04 0.77
C GLY A 195 2.33 -1.67 2.12
#